data_AF-A0AAD8XHC1-F1
#
_entry.id   AF-A0AAD8XHC1-F1
#
_cell.length_a   1.000
_cell.length_b   1.000
_cell.length_c   1.000
_cell.angle_alpha   90.00
_cell.angle_beta   90.00
_cell.angle_gamma   90.00
#
_symmetry.space_group_name_H-M   'P 1'
#
loop_
_entity.id
_entity.type
_entity.pdbx_description
1 polymer ?
#
loop_
_entity_poly.entity_id
_entity_poly.type
_entity_poly.pdbx_seq_one_letter_code
_entity_poly.pdbx_strand_id
1 'polypeptide(L)'
;MGRWMTPRIQECMLNPPTAIHHLTKDEVRQLLEISAELNYDIAKAEKSQTLSGLAAVMGQKTKSLETGTSAGYFIRTSHCSPKDADGGNLQPVNNMCEAVVKLASSKRTVQALLSLFYQLRQDADSPDNQLYFFPYYNDLDRLSEWRCYVKEGYIVAISQSRFYQPNHAGMTDEMLGRLAFQARRLWSRIAPDLNFKSCILDVYAEMLDPKFELKLIEINPWGAHSGSGSLLFHWLDDAGILDPE
;
A
#
# COMPACT_ATOMS: atom_id res chain seq x y z
N MET A 1 2.58 -5.93 -4.08
CA MET A 1 3.59 -4.84 -4.06
C MET A 1 5.01 -5.36 -3.93
N GLY A 2 5.28 -6.34 -3.06
CA GLY A 2 6.65 -6.77 -2.76
C GLY A 2 7.47 -7.32 -3.91
N ARG A 3 6.85 -8.14 -4.74
CA ARG A 3 7.40 -8.68 -5.99
C ARG A 3 7.94 -7.63 -6.95
N TRP A 4 7.57 -6.36 -6.79
CA TRP A 4 7.83 -5.30 -7.75
C TRP A 4 8.61 -4.13 -7.14
N MET A 5 9.14 -4.27 -5.93
CA MET A 5 9.80 -3.17 -5.22
C MET A 5 11.27 -2.99 -5.66
N THR A 6 11.51 -2.79 -6.96
CA THR A 6 12.86 -2.55 -7.49
C THR A 6 13.40 -1.17 -7.06
N PRO A 7 14.73 -0.94 -7.08
CA PRO A 7 15.29 0.38 -6.77
C PRO A 7 14.67 1.50 -7.62
N ARG A 8 14.41 1.24 -8.91
CA ARG A 8 13.79 2.22 -9.80
C ARG A 8 12.36 2.56 -9.40
N ILE A 9 11.59 1.56 -8.96
CA ILE A 9 10.23 1.78 -8.45
C ILE A 9 10.28 2.59 -7.16
N GLN A 10 11.19 2.25 -6.24
CA GLN A 10 11.39 2.98 -4.98
C GLN A 10 11.76 4.46 -5.20
N GLU A 11 12.62 4.77 -6.16
CA GLU A 11 12.96 6.16 -6.55
C GLU A 11 11.76 6.98 -7.03
N CYS A 12 10.73 6.29 -7.54
CA CYS A 12 9.51 6.93 -8.02
C CYS A 12 8.45 7.06 -6.92
N MET A 13 8.62 6.39 -5.77
CA MET A 13 7.63 6.41 -4.70
C MET A 13 7.60 7.75 -3.96
N LEU A 14 6.43 8.09 -3.41
CA LEU A 14 6.29 9.25 -2.53
C LEU A 14 7.16 9.07 -1.30
N ASN A 15 7.00 7.95 -0.61
CA ASN A 15 7.87 7.47 0.45
C ASN A 15 8.19 6.01 0.16
N PRO A 16 9.44 5.64 -0.19
CA PRO A 16 9.84 4.23 -0.27
C PRO A 16 9.93 3.60 1.13
N PRO A 17 9.88 2.27 1.26
CA PRO A 17 10.01 1.63 2.56
C PRO A 17 11.43 1.81 3.10
N THR A 18 11.56 2.17 4.37
CA THR A 18 12.86 2.32 5.05
C THR A 18 13.21 1.12 5.92
N ALA A 19 12.22 0.28 6.24
CA ALA A 19 12.45 -1.03 6.84
C ALA A 19 11.58 -2.10 6.20
N ILE A 20 12.13 -3.31 6.13
CA ILE A 20 11.46 -4.50 5.62
C ILE A 20 11.77 -5.64 6.59
N HIS A 21 10.74 -6.20 7.21
CA HIS A 21 10.85 -7.43 8.00
C HIS A 21 10.42 -8.63 7.13
N HIS A 22 11.22 -9.68 7.14
CA HIS A 22 10.90 -10.93 6.45
C HIS A 22 10.18 -11.86 7.44
N LEU A 23 8.90 -12.08 7.18
CA LEU A 23 8.04 -12.92 8.00
C LEU A 23 8.42 -14.39 7.84
N THR A 24 8.84 -15.00 8.94
CA THR A 24 9.07 -16.44 8.99
C THR A 24 7.75 -17.19 9.12
N LYS A 25 7.72 -18.47 8.71
CA LYS A 25 6.55 -19.33 8.87
C LYS A 25 6.08 -19.44 10.32
N ASP A 26 7.02 -19.45 11.27
CA ASP A 26 6.68 -19.52 12.69
C ASP A 26 6.08 -18.21 13.21
N GLU A 27 6.61 -17.05 12.78
CA GLU A 27 6.01 -15.75 13.10
C GLU A 27 4.59 -15.64 12.53
N VAL A 28 4.37 -16.07 11.28
CA VAL A 28 3.02 -16.10 10.68
C VAL A 28 2.08 -17.02 11.47
N ARG A 29 2.54 -18.22 11.86
CA ARG A 29 1.76 -19.15 12.69
C ARG A 29 1.34 -18.52 14.02
N GLN A 30 2.29 -17.94 14.74
CA GLN A 30 2.03 -17.30 16.03
C GLN A 30 1.08 -16.10 15.89
N LEU A 31 1.25 -15.26 14.85
CA LEU A 31 0.31 -14.17 14.57
C LEU A 31 -1.11 -14.68 14.36
N LEU A 32 -1.29 -15.77 13.60
CA LEU A 32 -2.60 -16.36 13.35
C LEU A 32 -3.24 -16.93 14.63
N GLU A 33 -2.47 -17.67 15.43
CA GLU A 33 -2.92 -18.23 16.72
C GLU A 33 -3.37 -17.12 17.67
N ILE A 34 -2.53 -16.10 17.86
CA ILE A 34 -2.84 -14.96 18.72
C ILE A 34 -4.06 -14.19 18.18
N SER A 35 -4.14 -13.96 16.87
CA SER A 35 -5.30 -13.26 16.28
C SER A 35 -6.61 -14.00 16.51
N ALA A 36 -6.59 -15.34 16.46
CA ALA A 36 -7.75 -16.18 16.73
C ALA A 36 -8.19 -16.08 18.21
N GLU A 37 -7.25 -16.08 19.15
CA GLU A 37 -7.53 -15.91 20.59
C GLU A 37 -8.09 -14.52 20.90
N LEU A 38 -7.54 -13.48 20.27
CA LEU A 38 -7.96 -12.10 20.49
C LEU A 38 -9.29 -11.78 19.79
N ASN A 39 -9.68 -12.56 18.77
CA ASN A 39 -10.83 -12.29 17.91
C ASN A 39 -10.79 -10.87 17.32
N TYR A 40 -9.60 -10.45 16.86
CA TYR A 40 -9.33 -9.12 16.27
C TYR A 40 -9.57 -7.93 17.22
N ASP A 41 -9.71 -8.17 18.53
CA ASP A 41 -9.92 -7.12 19.53
C ASP A 41 -8.61 -6.41 19.84
N ILE A 42 -8.51 -5.15 19.39
CA ILE A 42 -7.31 -4.35 19.59
C ILE A 42 -6.98 -4.07 21.06
N ALA A 43 -8.00 -3.87 21.90
CA ALA A 43 -7.78 -3.57 23.32
C ALA A 43 -7.24 -4.79 24.07
N LYS A 44 -7.54 -6.00 23.58
CA LYS A 44 -6.89 -7.23 24.04
C LYS A 44 -5.49 -7.40 23.44
N ALA A 45 -5.32 -7.06 22.16
CA ALA A 45 -4.03 -7.14 21.48
C ALA A 45 -2.96 -6.29 22.17
N GLU A 46 -3.28 -5.05 22.51
CA GLU A 46 -2.40 -4.12 23.24
C GLU A 46 -1.94 -4.64 24.61
N LYS A 47 -2.73 -5.53 25.23
CA LYS A 47 -2.43 -6.11 26.55
C LYS A 47 -1.80 -7.50 26.47
N SER A 48 -1.63 -8.04 25.25
CA SER A 48 -1.14 -9.40 25.06
C SER A 48 0.37 -9.49 25.27
N GLN A 49 0.78 -10.24 26.31
CA GLN A 49 2.19 -10.52 26.59
C GLN A 49 2.82 -11.40 25.50
N THR A 50 2.08 -12.38 24.99
CA THR A 50 2.54 -13.24 23.89
C THR A 50 2.83 -12.41 22.64
N LEU A 51 1.94 -11.46 22.31
CA LEU A 51 2.10 -10.59 21.15
C LEU A 51 3.29 -9.64 21.32
N SER A 52 3.47 -9.08 22.52
CA SER A 52 4.62 -8.24 22.87
C SER A 52 5.94 -9.03 22.76
N GLY A 53 5.95 -10.28 23.21
CA GLY A 53 7.12 -11.18 23.09
C GLY A 53 7.48 -11.47 21.64
N LEU A 54 6.48 -11.78 20.80
CA LEU A 54 6.68 -11.96 19.36
C LEU A 54 7.22 -10.69 18.69
N ALA A 55 6.66 -9.54 19.01
CA ALA A 55 7.11 -8.26 18.48
C ALA A 55 8.56 -7.93 18.86
N ALA A 56 9.00 -8.28 20.08
CA ALA A 56 10.39 -8.09 20.49
C ALA A 56 11.36 -8.94 19.65
N VAL A 57 11.00 -10.21 19.40
CA VAL A 57 11.79 -11.11 18.54
C VAL A 57 11.84 -10.61 17.09
N MET A 58 10.71 -10.16 16.54
CA MET A 58 10.65 -9.58 15.19
C MET A 58 11.45 -8.27 15.10
N GLY A 59 11.36 -7.43 16.13
CA GLY A 59 12.06 -6.15 16.22
C GLY A 59 13.58 -6.33 16.18
N GLN A 60 14.14 -7.28 16.94
CA GLN A 60 15.57 -7.59 16.92
C GLN A 60 16.09 -8.03 15.55
N LYS A 61 15.24 -8.67 14.73
CA LYS A 61 15.59 -9.08 13.36
C LYS A 61 15.47 -7.91 12.36
N THR A 62 14.69 -6.88 12.68
CA THR A 62 14.43 -5.73 11.81
C THR A 62 15.34 -4.56 12.14
N LYS A 63 16.59 -4.63 11.68
CA LYS A 63 17.67 -3.70 12.04
C LYS A 63 17.42 -2.21 11.79
N SER A 64 16.44 -1.83 10.95
CA SER A 64 16.24 -0.43 10.52
C SER A 64 15.06 0.30 11.15
N LEU A 65 14.33 -0.31 12.10
CA LEU A 65 13.22 0.36 12.78
C LEU A 65 13.65 1.33 13.88
N GLU A 66 14.87 1.18 14.41
CA GLU A 66 15.36 1.96 15.55
C GLU A 66 15.68 3.43 15.20
N THR A 67 15.80 3.76 13.91
CA THR A 67 16.11 5.11 13.41
C THR A 67 14.84 5.86 12.95
N GLY A 68 13.73 5.68 13.65
CA GLY A 68 12.38 6.17 13.32
C GLY A 68 12.29 7.62 12.85
N THR A 69 11.49 7.87 11.82
CA THR A 69 11.00 9.22 11.50
C THR A 69 10.09 9.71 12.63
N SER A 70 10.17 11.00 13.00
CA SER A 70 9.34 11.57 14.08
C SER A 70 7.83 11.40 13.87
N ALA A 71 7.39 11.17 12.62
CA ALA A 71 6.00 10.92 12.24
C ALA A 71 5.54 9.46 12.38
N GLY A 72 6.45 8.52 12.67
CA GLY A 72 6.16 7.08 12.67
C GLY A 72 6.05 6.48 11.25
N TYR A 73 5.41 5.31 11.16
CA TYR A 73 5.38 4.49 9.95
C TYR A 73 3.96 4.09 9.53
N PHE A 74 3.72 4.06 8.22
CA PHE A 74 2.66 3.26 7.63
C PHE A 74 3.17 1.84 7.35
N ILE A 75 2.40 0.83 7.74
CA ILE A 75 2.77 -0.58 7.53
C ILE A 75 1.86 -1.29 6.54
N ARG A 76 2.42 -2.29 5.87
CA ARG A 76 1.66 -3.23 5.05
C ARG A 76 2.40 -4.53 4.84
N THR A 77 1.65 -5.57 4.54
CA THR A 77 2.18 -6.79 3.94
C THR A 77 2.30 -6.61 2.42
N SER A 78 2.89 -7.59 1.74
CA SER A 78 2.92 -7.64 0.27
C SER A 78 1.53 -7.61 -0.38
N HIS A 79 0.49 -8.04 0.34
CA HIS A 79 -0.89 -8.14 -0.14
C HIS A 79 -1.79 -6.98 0.29
N CYS A 80 -1.68 -6.50 1.53
CA CYS A 80 -2.58 -5.47 2.04
C CYS A 80 -2.00 -4.69 3.23
N SER A 81 -2.56 -3.51 3.45
CA SER A 81 -2.39 -2.72 4.66
C SER A 81 -3.52 -3.00 5.67
N PRO A 82 -3.28 -2.87 6.98
CA PRO A 82 -4.28 -3.12 8.02
C PRO A 82 -5.29 -1.96 8.14
N LYS A 83 -5.94 -1.59 7.03
CA LYS A 83 -6.80 -0.40 6.98
C LYS A 83 -8.06 -0.51 7.83
N ASP A 84 -8.48 -1.72 8.16
CA ASP A 84 -9.63 -2.04 9.02
C ASP A 84 -9.25 -2.14 10.50
N ALA A 85 -7.96 -2.03 10.85
CA ALA A 85 -7.55 -1.79 12.22
C ALA A 85 -7.86 -0.34 12.64
N ASP A 86 -7.93 -0.09 13.95
CA ASP A 86 -8.10 1.25 14.55
C ASP A 86 -9.31 2.05 14.03
N GLY A 87 -10.38 1.37 13.65
CA GLY A 87 -11.59 2.01 13.13
C GLY A 87 -11.40 2.73 11.78
N GLY A 88 -10.36 2.39 11.00
CA GLY A 88 -10.17 2.97 9.66
C GLY A 88 -9.21 4.17 9.61
N ASN A 89 -8.66 4.60 10.74
CA ASN A 89 -7.96 5.88 10.84
C ASN A 89 -6.50 5.86 10.35
N LEU A 90 -5.95 4.68 10.00
CA LEU A 90 -4.60 4.51 9.46
C LEU A 90 -3.51 5.20 10.26
N GLN A 91 -3.64 5.21 11.59
CA GLN A 91 -2.65 5.87 12.45
C GLN A 91 -1.24 5.33 12.17
N PRO A 92 -0.19 6.15 12.29
CA PRO A 92 1.17 5.64 12.20
C PRO A 92 1.46 4.64 13.33
N VAL A 93 2.46 3.78 13.11
CA VAL A 93 3.09 2.95 14.14
C VAL A 93 4.52 3.40 14.37
N ASN A 94 4.98 3.35 15.60
CA ASN A 94 6.31 3.84 15.98
C ASN A 94 7.31 2.71 16.24
N ASN A 95 6.83 1.48 16.39
CA ASN A 95 7.64 0.32 16.73
C ASN A 95 6.99 -0.98 16.24
N MET A 96 7.74 -2.08 16.37
CA MET A 96 7.27 -3.42 15.97
C MET A 96 6.07 -3.89 16.79
N CYS A 97 5.95 -3.49 18.06
CA CYS A 97 4.82 -3.89 18.91
C CYS A 97 3.51 -3.32 18.37
N GLU A 98 3.46 -2.01 18.14
CA GLU A 98 2.32 -1.35 17.51
C GLU A 98 2.01 -1.93 16.13
N ALA A 99 3.05 -2.25 15.34
CA ALA A 99 2.86 -2.87 14.04
C ALA A 99 2.17 -4.23 14.14
N VAL A 100 2.68 -5.10 15.01
CA VAL A 100 2.14 -6.45 15.22
C VAL A 100 0.72 -6.42 15.83
N VAL A 101 0.43 -5.47 16.73
CA VAL A 101 -0.93 -5.20 17.24
C VAL A 101 -1.90 -4.90 16.09
N LYS A 102 -1.53 -4.03 15.16
CA LYS A 102 -2.38 -3.70 14.01
C LYS A 102 -2.56 -4.88 13.06
N LEU A 103 -1.50 -5.65 12.81
CA LEU A 103 -1.59 -6.83 11.95
C LEU A 103 -2.54 -7.88 12.54
N ALA A 104 -2.45 -8.15 13.85
CA ALA A 104 -3.29 -9.12 14.54
C ALA A 104 -4.76 -8.68 14.70
N SER A 105 -4.99 -7.36 14.70
CA SER A 105 -6.34 -6.78 14.85
C SER A 105 -7.04 -6.51 13.52
N SER A 106 -6.37 -6.70 12.39
CA SER A 106 -6.92 -6.48 11.04
C SER A 106 -7.39 -7.78 10.40
N LYS A 107 -8.68 -7.91 10.11
CA LYS A 107 -9.24 -9.11 9.44
C LYS A 107 -8.62 -9.30 8.06
N ARG A 108 -8.43 -8.20 7.33
CA ARG A 108 -7.79 -8.21 6.00
C ARG A 108 -6.37 -8.75 6.08
N THR A 109 -5.61 -8.31 7.08
CA THR A 109 -4.24 -8.78 7.29
C THR A 109 -4.21 -10.25 7.70
N VAL A 110 -5.09 -10.68 8.62
CA VAL A 110 -5.18 -12.10 9.02
C VAL A 110 -5.51 -12.99 7.83
N GLN A 111 -6.40 -12.58 6.93
CA GLN A 111 -6.70 -13.33 5.71
C GLN A 111 -5.46 -13.43 4.79
N ALA A 112 -4.69 -12.35 4.66
CA ALA A 112 -3.44 -12.35 3.91
C ALA A 112 -2.38 -13.26 4.56
N LEU A 113 -2.24 -13.23 5.89
CA LEU A 113 -1.34 -14.10 6.65
C LEU A 113 -1.72 -15.58 6.53
N LEU A 114 -3.01 -15.90 6.53
CA LEU A 114 -3.48 -17.28 6.32
C LEU A 114 -3.10 -17.77 4.92
N SER A 115 -3.29 -16.94 3.90
CA SER A 115 -2.89 -17.25 2.52
C SER A 115 -1.37 -17.46 2.42
N LEU A 116 -0.59 -16.56 3.04
CA LEU A 116 0.86 -16.65 3.11
C LEU A 116 1.33 -17.91 3.85
N PHE A 117 0.67 -18.32 4.94
CA PHE A 117 1.04 -19.51 5.70
C PHE A 117 0.99 -20.80 4.87
N TYR A 118 -0.01 -20.91 3.98
CA TYR A 118 -0.10 -22.03 3.05
C TYR A 118 0.97 -21.98 1.95
N GLN A 119 1.33 -20.77 1.48
CA GLN A 119 2.37 -20.57 0.46
C GLN A 119 3.79 -20.80 1.00
N LEU A 120 4.08 -20.40 2.24
CA LEU A 120 5.37 -20.63 2.90
C LEU A 120 5.71 -22.12 3.09
N ARG A 121 4.76 -23.03 2.85
CA ARG A 121 5.04 -24.47 2.79
C ARG A 121 5.76 -24.88 1.51
N GLN A 122 5.69 -24.05 0.47
CA GLN A 122 6.17 -24.35 -0.88
C GLN A 122 7.43 -23.54 -1.22
N ASP A 123 7.51 -22.29 -0.75
CA ASP A 123 8.63 -21.39 -1.03
C ASP A 123 8.89 -20.46 0.17
N ALA A 124 10.02 -20.68 0.85
CA ALA A 124 10.42 -19.90 2.03
C ALA A 124 11.02 -18.53 1.65
N ASP A 125 11.50 -18.38 0.42
CA ASP A 125 12.16 -17.17 -0.10
C ASP A 125 11.19 -16.33 -0.97
N SER A 126 9.90 -16.65 -0.92
CA SER A 126 8.87 -15.94 -1.67
C SER A 126 8.89 -14.44 -1.35
N PRO A 127 8.94 -13.54 -2.34
CA PRO A 127 8.91 -12.08 -2.13
C PRO A 127 7.60 -11.56 -1.49
N ASP A 128 6.62 -12.43 -1.27
CA ASP A 128 5.38 -12.07 -0.59
C ASP A 128 5.46 -12.15 0.94
N ASN A 129 6.54 -12.72 1.48
CA ASN A 129 6.76 -12.90 2.92
C ASN A 129 7.29 -11.63 3.62
N GLN A 130 6.90 -10.44 3.17
CA GLN A 130 7.49 -9.18 3.64
C GLN A 130 6.46 -8.29 4.34
N LEU A 131 6.89 -7.68 5.44
CA LEU A 131 6.24 -6.59 6.15
C LEU A 131 7.06 -5.31 5.92
N TYR A 132 6.45 -4.33 5.28
CA TYR A 132 7.09 -3.06 4.93
C TYR A 132 6.72 -1.97 5.92
N PHE A 133 7.69 -1.11 6.19
CA PHE A 133 7.54 0.10 6.97
C PHE A 133 7.89 1.29 6.10
N PHE A 134 6.86 2.04 5.72
CA PHE A 134 6.95 3.27 4.95
C PHE A 134 6.94 4.45 5.91
N PRO A 135 7.85 5.44 5.77
CA PRO A 135 7.74 6.69 6.51
C PRO A 135 6.35 7.28 6.39
N TYR A 136 5.73 7.59 7.52
CA TYR A 136 4.39 8.17 7.52
C TYR A 136 4.43 9.61 7.02
N TYR A 137 3.54 9.95 6.09
CA TYR A 137 3.44 11.30 5.53
C TYR A 137 2.27 12.04 6.17
N ASN A 138 2.56 12.89 7.18
CA ASN A 138 1.55 13.66 7.90
C ASN A 138 0.83 14.67 7.00
N ASP A 139 1.56 15.23 6.04
CA ASP A 139 1.08 16.28 5.15
C ASP A 139 0.42 15.70 3.88
N LEU A 140 0.01 14.43 3.90
CA LEU A 140 -0.70 13.81 2.78
C LEU A 140 -2.06 14.49 2.62
N ASP A 141 -2.09 15.55 1.84
CA ASP A 141 -3.34 16.10 1.34
C ASP A 141 -3.99 15.04 0.45
N ARG A 142 -5.05 14.43 0.97
CA ARG A 142 -5.78 13.38 0.26
C ARG A 142 -6.52 13.91 -0.98
N LEU A 143 -6.58 15.23 -1.18
CA LEU A 143 -7.02 15.83 -2.45
C LEU A 143 -5.93 15.76 -3.54
N SER A 144 -4.67 15.55 -3.16
CA SER A 144 -3.54 15.37 -4.07
C SER A 144 -3.32 13.89 -4.42
N GLU A 145 -4.22 12.99 -4.02
CA GLU A 145 -4.18 11.56 -4.38
C GLU A 145 -5.04 11.27 -5.62
N TRP A 146 -4.42 10.60 -6.59
CA TRP A 146 -5.01 10.25 -7.87
C TRP A 146 -4.83 8.76 -8.14
N ARG A 147 -5.71 8.22 -8.98
CA ARG A 147 -5.64 6.86 -9.49
C ARG A 147 -5.48 6.89 -11.00
N CYS A 148 -4.39 6.31 -11.49
CA CYS A 148 -4.17 6.12 -12.92
C CYS A 148 -4.49 4.68 -13.32
N TYR A 149 -5.21 4.55 -14.43
CA TYR A 149 -5.63 3.29 -15.02
C TYR A 149 -4.66 2.94 -16.14
N VAL A 150 -3.93 1.84 -16.00
CA VAL A 150 -3.00 1.34 -17.02
C VAL A 150 -3.61 0.11 -17.67
N LYS A 151 -3.80 0.13 -18.98
CA LYS A 151 -4.27 -1.00 -19.78
C LYS A 151 -3.31 -1.24 -20.94
N GLU A 152 -2.82 -2.47 -21.07
CA GLU A 152 -1.89 -2.91 -22.11
C GLU A 152 -0.69 -1.98 -22.33
N GLY A 153 -0.19 -1.38 -21.25
CA GLY A 153 0.96 -0.48 -21.25
C GLY A 153 0.63 1.00 -21.48
N TYR A 154 -0.64 1.37 -21.53
CA TYR A 154 -1.10 2.74 -21.76
C TYR A 154 -1.90 3.28 -20.57
N ILE A 155 -1.68 4.55 -20.22
CA ILE A 155 -2.56 5.28 -19.30
C ILE A 155 -3.85 5.61 -20.04
N VAL A 156 -4.94 4.93 -19.69
CA VAL A 156 -6.26 5.08 -20.34
C VAL A 156 -7.19 6.04 -19.61
N ALA A 157 -7.04 6.17 -18.29
CA ALA A 157 -7.86 7.06 -17.47
C ALA A 157 -7.12 7.53 -16.22
N ILE A 158 -7.58 8.63 -15.63
CA ILE A 158 -7.13 9.14 -14.32
C ILE A 158 -8.35 9.63 -13.54
N SER A 159 -8.45 9.23 -12.27
CA SER A 159 -9.52 9.63 -11.33
C SER A 159 -8.91 10.28 -10.10
N GLN A 160 -9.58 11.28 -9.53
CA GLN A 160 -9.29 11.75 -8.17
C GLN A 160 -9.74 10.69 -7.14
N SER A 161 -8.97 10.51 -6.05
CA SER A 161 -9.32 9.55 -4.98
C SER A 161 -10.46 10.06 -4.09
N ARG A 162 -10.51 11.37 -3.81
CA ARG A 162 -11.53 12.00 -2.95
C ARG A 162 -12.61 12.73 -3.74
N PHE A 163 -13.39 11.96 -4.50
CA PHE A 163 -14.41 12.54 -5.38
C PHE A 163 -15.65 13.13 -4.71
N TYR A 164 -15.85 12.87 -3.41
CA TYR A 164 -16.98 13.39 -2.64
C TYR A 164 -16.73 14.78 -2.03
N GLN A 165 -15.53 15.36 -2.20
CA GLN A 165 -15.21 16.72 -1.77
C GLN A 165 -15.08 17.62 -3.00
N PRO A 166 -15.83 18.74 -3.09
CA PRO A 166 -15.83 19.62 -4.28
C PRO A 166 -14.57 20.51 -4.39
N ASN A 167 -13.45 20.14 -3.77
CA ASN A 167 -12.36 21.05 -3.42
C ASN A 167 -11.20 21.12 -4.43
N HIS A 168 -11.49 21.00 -5.72
CA HIS A 168 -10.49 21.22 -6.77
C HIS A 168 -10.61 22.61 -7.42
N ALA A 169 -11.02 23.60 -6.63
CA ALA A 169 -11.07 24.99 -7.08
C ALA A 169 -9.69 25.43 -7.59
N GLY A 170 -9.64 26.00 -8.80
CA GLY A 170 -8.41 26.46 -9.42
C GLY A 170 -7.64 25.42 -10.25
N MET A 171 -8.12 24.19 -10.38
CA MET A 171 -7.58 23.26 -11.37
C MET A 171 -7.94 23.70 -12.79
N THR A 172 -6.95 23.78 -13.66
CA THR A 172 -7.10 24.11 -15.08
C THR A 172 -6.84 22.90 -15.96
N ASP A 173 -7.32 22.94 -17.20
CA ASP A 173 -7.05 21.90 -18.21
C ASP A 173 -5.54 21.72 -18.47
N GLU A 174 -4.75 22.80 -18.34
CA GLU A 174 -3.29 22.72 -18.47
C GLU A 174 -2.68 21.88 -17.34
N MET A 175 -3.16 22.05 -16.11
CA MET A 175 -2.70 21.28 -14.96
C MET A 175 -3.09 19.80 -15.09
N LEU A 176 -4.29 19.52 -15.59
CA LEU A 176 -4.74 18.15 -15.89
C LEU A 176 -3.91 17.52 -17.04
N GLY A 177 -3.59 18.29 -18.07
CA GLY A 177 -2.69 17.86 -19.15
C GLY A 177 -1.29 17.52 -18.62
N ARG A 178 -0.77 18.31 -17.67
CA ARG A 178 0.50 18.04 -16.99
C ARG A 178 0.45 16.80 -16.11
N LEU A 179 -0.65 16.58 -15.38
CA LEU A 179 -0.89 15.37 -14.60
C LEU A 179 -0.83 14.13 -15.51
N ALA A 180 -1.55 14.14 -16.62
CA ALA A 180 -1.56 13.05 -17.59
C ALA A 180 -0.16 12.81 -18.20
N PHE A 181 0.59 13.87 -18.51
CA PHE A 181 1.97 13.76 -18.99
C PHE A 181 2.89 13.11 -17.94
N GLN A 182 2.83 13.57 -16.68
CA GLN A 182 3.64 13.03 -15.59
C GLN A 182 3.27 11.57 -15.27
N ALA A 183 1.99 11.19 -15.34
CA ALA A 183 1.55 9.81 -15.17
C ALA A 183 2.14 8.88 -16.25
N ARG A 184 2.12 9.31 -17.52
CA ARG A 184 2.77 8.57 -18.62
C ARG A 184 4.28 8.46 -18.42
N ARG A 185 4.94 9.54 -17.99
CA ARG A 185 6.37 9.54 -17.69
C ARG A 185 6.70 8.60 -16.53
N LEU A 186 5.94 8.63 -15.44
CA LEU A 186 6.09 7.70 -14.32
C LEU A 186 5.97 6.26 -14.82
N TRP A 187 4.89 5.94 -15.55
CA TRP A 187 4.67 4.61 -16.10
C TRP A 187 5.84 4.15 -16.97
N SER A 188 6.32 4.98 -17.89
CA SER A 188 7.46 4.64 -18.76
C SER A 188 8.74 4.30 -17.99
N ARG A 189 8.93 4.87 -16.78
CA ARG A 189 10.07 4.56 -15.91
C ARG A 189 9.91 3.21 -15.23
N ILE A 190 8.72 2.91 -14.71
CA ILE A 190 8.51 1.72 -13.87
C ILE A 190 8.09 0.48 -14.66
N ALA A 191 7.43 0.63 -15.81
CA ALA A 191 6.90 -0.47 -16.62
C ALA A 191 7.95 -1.53 -17.01
N PRO A 192 9.22 -1.18 -17.34
CA PRO A 192 10.23 -2.19 -17.69
C PRO A 192 10.57 -3.17 -16.55
N ASP A 193 10.23 -2.81 -15.31
CA ASP A 193 10.50 -3.62 -14.12
C ASP A 193 9.27 -4.48 -13.72
N LEU A 194 8.17 -4.36 -14.45
CA LEU A 194 6.91 -5.06 -14.19
C LEU A 194 6.69 -6.17 -15.23
N ASN A 195 6.19 -7.32 -14.78
CA ASN A 195 5.85 -8.46 -15.63
C ASN A 195 4.39 -8.46 -16.10
N PHE A 196 3.70 -7.33 -15.96
CA PHE A 196 2.32 -7.11 -16.41
C PHE A 196 2.19 -5.75 -17.07
N LYS A 197 1.21 -5.63 -17.96
CA LYS A 197 0.95 -4.40 -18.72
C LYS A 197 -0.31 -3.66 -18.27
N SER A 198 -1.12 -4.29 -17.45
CA SER A 198 -2.41 -3.77 -17.01
C SER A 198 -2.45 -3.74 -15.49
N CYS A 199 -2.64 -2.56 -14.92
CA CYS A 199 -2.64 -2.32 -13.47
C CYS A 199 -3.27 -0.98 -13.11
N ILE A 200 -3.39 -0.73 -11.81
CA ILE A 200 -3.84 0.52 -11.25
C ILE A 200 -2.69 1.14 -10.47
N LEU A 201 -2.41 2.43 -10.70
CA LEU A 201 -1.41 3.18 -9.94
C LEU A 201 -2.14 4.17 -9.04
N ASP A 202 -1.94 4.08 -7.73
CA ASP A 202 -2.28 5.17 -6.83
C ASP A 202 -1.06 6.07 -6.72
N VAL A 203 -1.27 7.38 -6.93
CA VAL A 203 -0.20 8.36 -7.08
C VAL A 203 -0.53 9.65 -6.34
N TYR A 204 0.51 10.38 -5.95
CA TYR A 204 0.42 11.69 -5.32
C TYR A 204 0.90 12.78 -6.26
N ALA A 205 0.16 13.88 -6.36
CA ALA A 205 0.52 15.06 -7.14
C ALA A 205 -0.12 16.33 -6.57
N GLU A 206 0.71 17.24 -6.06
CA GLU A 206 0.32 18.59 -5.65
C GLU A 206 0.09 19.50 -6.86
N MET A 207 -1.02 19.32 -7.55
CA MET A 207 -1.24 19.98 -8.86
C MET A 207 -1.18 21.51 -8.82
N LEU A 208 -1.42 22.14 -7.67
CA LEU A 208 -1.32 23.60 -7.51
C LEU A 208 0.12 24.12 -7.56
N ASP A 209 1.12 23.27 -7.29
CA ASP A 209 2.52 23.62 -7.50
C ASP A 209 2.87 23.46 -8.98
N PRO A 210 3.22 24.52 -9.73
CA PRO A 210 3.60 24.39 -11.14
C PRO A 210 4.83 23.47 -11.37
N LYS A 211 5.61 23.15 -10.33
CA LYS A 211 6.78 22.28 -10.41
C LYS A 211 6.53 20.87 -9.89
N PHE A 212 5.26 20.50 -9.64
CA PHE A 212 4.96 19.20 -9.06
C PHE A 212 5.54 18.04 -9.88
N GLU A 213 5.95 17.00 -9.16
CA GLU A 213 6.25 15.70 -9.72
C GLU A 213 5.24 14.69 -9.22
N LEU A 214 4.83 13.78 -10.09
CA LEU A 214 3.94 12.70 -9.73
C LEU A 214 4.72 11.58 -9.04
N LYS A 215 4.31 11.20 -7.84
CA LYS A 215 4.97 10.19 -7.02
C LYS A 215 4.07 8.97 -6.85
N LEU A 216 4.65 7.77 -6.95
CA LEU A 216 3.93 6.51 -6.78
C LEU A 216 3.61 6.25 -5.30
N ILE A 217 2.37 5.88 -4.99
CA ILE A 217 1.96 5.44 -3.65
C ILE A 217 1.85 3.91 -3.65
N GLU A 218 1.09 3.35 -4.59
CA GLU A 218 0.77 1.92 -4.62
C GLU A 218 0.53 1.44 -6.06
N ILE A 219 0.88 0.18 -6.33
CA ILE A 219 0.47 -0.54 -7.55
C ILE A 219 -0.53 -1.61 -7.16
N ASN A 220 -1.72 -1.52 -7.76
CA ASN A 220 -2.86 -2.39 -7.52
C ASN A 220 -3.19 -3.23 -8.78
N PRO A 221 -3.81 -4.41 -8.64
CA PRO A 221 -4.25 -5.21 -9.78
C PRO A 221 -5.34 -4.52 -10.62
N TRP A 222 -5.46 -4.92 -11.88
CA TRP A 222 -6.47 -4.42 -12.82
C TRP A 222 -7.82 -5.17 -12.73
N GLY A 223 -8.93 -4.45 -12.89
CA GLY A 223 -10.24 -5.00 -13.26
C GLY A 223 -11.21 -5.31 -12.11
N ALA A 224 -12.49 -5.48 -12.47
CA ALA A 224 -13.63 -5.69 -11.55
C ALA A 224 -13.52 -6.94 -10.68
N HIS A 225 -12.81 -7.97 -11.16
CA HIS A 225 -12.60 -9.22 -10.44
C HIS A 225 -11.52 -9.11 -9.36
N SER A 226 -10.82 -7.97 -9.31
CA SER A 226 -9.80 -7.68 -8.31
C SER A 226 -10.34 -6.82 -7.18
N GLY A 227 -9.61 -6.75 -6.05
CA GLY A 227 -9.98 -5.91 -4.91
C GLY A 227 -9.78 -4.40 -5.12
N SER A 228 -9.45 -3.96 -6.34
CA SER A 228 -9.17 -2.56 -6.66
C SER A 228 -10.47 -1.80 -6.88
N GLY A 229 -10.74 -0.80 -6.05
CA GLY A 229 -11.88 0.11 -6.25
C GLY A 229 -11.78 0.88 -7.57
N SER A 230 -12.92 1.28 -8.14
CA SER A 230 -12.98 1.95 -9.45
C SER A 230 -13.12 3.48 -9.36
N LEU A 231 -13.30 4.04 -8.15
CA LEU A 231 -13.46 5.48 -7.90
C LEU A 231 -14.52 6.10 -8.83
N LEU A 232 -14.16 7.13 -9.61
CA LEU A 232 -15.08 7.81 -10.53
C LEU A 232 -15.42 7.03 -11.80
N PHE A 233 -14.70 5.95 -12.08
CA PHE A 233 -15.03 5.07 -13.18
C PHE A 233 -15.81 3.87 -12.65
N HIS A 234 -16.67 3.29 -13.48
CA HIS A 234 -17.31 2.01 -13.22
C HIS A 234 -16.70 0.95 -14.13
N TRP A 235 -16.21 -0.15 -13.56
CA TRP A 235 -15.46 -1.16 -14.32
C TRP A 235 -16.24 -1.76 -15.50
N LEU A 236 -17.57 -1.81 -15.42
CA LEU A 236 -18.43 -2.40 -16.45
C LEU A 236 -18.97 -1.33 -17.39
N ASP A 237 -19.59 -0.30 -16.83
CA ASP A 237 -20.27 0.75 -17.59
C ASP A 237 -19.28 1.65 -18.36
N ASP A 238 -18.08 1.87 -17.82
CA ASP A 238 -17.00 2.63 -18.47
C ASP A 238 -15.97 1.74 -19.16
N ALA A 239 -16.32 0.47 -19.46
CA ALA A 239 -15.41 -0.46 -20.11
C ALA A 239 -14.88 0.08 -21.45
N GLY A 240 -15.68 0.82 -22.22
CA GLY A 240 -15.22 1.45 -23.47
C GLY A 240 -14.15 2.55 -23.27
N ILE A 241 -14.04 3.12 -22.06
CA ILE A 241 -12.99 4.07 -21.69
C ILE A 241 -11.77 3.34 -21.13
N LEU A 242 -12.00 2.33 -20.27
CA LEU A 242 -10.95 1.61 -19.55
C LEU A 242 -10.30 0.50 -20.38
N ASP A 243 -10.99 0.00 -21.40
CA ASP A 243 -10.54 -1.05 -22.30
C ASP A 243 -10.77 -0.60 -23.76
N PRO A 244 -10.08 0.46 -24.21
CA PRO A 244 -10.20 0.94 -25.58
C PRO A 244 -9.65 -0.11 -26.55
N GLU A 245 -10.32 -0.26 -27.69
CA GLU A 245 -9.92 -1.17 -28.79
C GLU A 245 -8.51 -0.88 -29.36
#